data_AF-A0A9D2SWN7-F1
#
_entry.id   AF-A0A9D2SWN7-F1
#
_cell.length_a   1.000
_cell.length_b   1.000
_cell.length_c   1.000
_cell.angle_alpha   90.00
_cell.angle_beta   90.00
_cell.angle_gamma   90.00
#
_symmetry.space_group_name_H-M   'P 1'
#
loop_
_entity.id
_entity.type
_entity.pdbx_description
1 polymer ?
#
loop_
_entity_poly.entity_id
_entity_poly.type
_entity_poly.pdbx_seq_one_letter_code
_entity_poly.pdbx_strand_id
1 'polypeptide(L)'
;MRYEWLDDYLMQKRAVTKDLQPVWNWIRYHVGGRMFAAVCLDNRNRPYYINLKLDPEEGAFLRGQYKDIIPGYYSDKVHWNSINPDGEVPDDLLRDLLDKSWSLVLAGFSKKRQREILGLTCCGTECKTCSFYGENCDGCNECRGKVFHAPEGKACPIYACCVQKHRYVNCGACEMLPCDIWRAVRDPALSEEEFERSVEIRIRNLSGGVKNGI
;
A
#
# COMPACT_ATOMS: atom_id res chain seq x y z
N MET A 1 24.03 5.29 -10.02
CA MET A 1 23.11 4.62 -9.10
C MET A 1 22.94 3.19 -9.55
N ARG A 2 23.34 2.24 -8.70
CA ARG A 2 23.24 0.80 -8.90
C ARG A 2 21.79 0.30 -9.05
N TYR A 3 20.85 0.90 -8.33
CA TYR A 3 19.48 0.42 -8.22
C TYR A 3 18.57 0.94 -9.34
N GLU A 4 18.89 0.66 -10.61
CA GLU A 4 18.13 1.15 -11.78
C GLU A 4 16.66 0.72 -11.77
N TRP A 5 16.33 -0.38 -11.08
CA TRP A 5 14.98 -0.91 -10.92
C TRP A 5 14.08 -0.12 -9.96
N LEU A 6 14.63 0.81 -9.18
CA LEU A 6 13.93 1.44 -8.04
C LEU A 6 12.66 2.16 -8.47
N ASP A 7 12.73 2.93 -9.57
CA ASP A 7 11.59 3.72 -10.03
C ASP A 7 10.42 2.83 -10.44
N ASP A 8 10.68 1.87 -11.34
CA ASP A 8 9.68 0.92 -11.83
C ASP A 8 9.07 0.12 -10.69
N TYR A 9 9.89 -0.34 -9.74
CA TYR A 9 9.44 -1.08 -8.58
C TYR A 9 8.47 -0.28 -7.69
N LEU A 10 8.81 0.99 -7.41
CA LEU A 10 7.95 1.85 -6.60
C LEU A 10 6.69 2.29 -7.35
N MET A 11 6.78 2.56 -8.64
CA MET A 11 5.64 2.97 -9.47
C MET A 11 4.65 1.84 -9.74
N GLN A 12 5.09 0.57 -9.66
CA GLN A 12 4.20 -0.59 -9.65
C GLN A 12 3.38 -0.68 -8.36
N LYS A 13 3.75 0.06 -7.30
CA LYS A 13 3.01 0.03 -6.04
C LYS A 13 1.68 0.76 -6.11
N ARG A 14 0.65 0.13 -5.55
CA ARG A 14 -0.70 0.71 -5.55
C ARG A 14 -0.70 2.06 -4.84
N ALA A 15 -1.29 3.06 -5.51
CA ALA A 15 -1.43 4.43 -5.02
C ALA A 15 -0.11 5.18 -4.76
N VAL A 16 0.99 4.75 -5.39
CA VAL A 16 2.22 5.55 -5.42
C VAL A 16 2.12 6.63 -6.49
N THR A 17 2.50 7.85 -6.10
CA THR A 17 2.68 8.99 -6.99
C THR A 17 4.10 9.53 -6.85
N LYS A 18 4.60 10.19 -7.90
CA LYS A 18 5.96 10.72 -7.96
C LYS A 18 5.96 12.18 -8.43
N ASP A 19 6.83 12.99 -7.84
CA ASP A 19 7.09 14.36 -8.25
C ASP A 19 8.56 14.75 -8.02
N LEU A 20 8.98 15.84 -8.65
CA LEU A 20 10.27 16.49 -8.40
C LEU A 20 10.04 17.70 -7.49
N GLN A 21 10.77 17.77 -6.38
CA GLN A 21 10.88 18.99 -5.58
C GLN A 21 12.07 19.82 -6.08
N PRO A 22 11.85 20.86 -6.91
CA PRO A 22 12.94 21.56 -7.60
C PRO A 22 13.88 22.28 -6.63
N VAL A 23 13.40 22.74 -5.47
CA VAL A 23 14.23 23.47 -4.49
C VAL A 23 15.28 22.57 -3.87
N TRP A 24 14.96 21.29 -3.63
CA TRP A 24 15.88 20.33 -3.03
C TRP A 24 16.59 19.46 -4.07
N ASN A 25 16.09 19.47 -5.31
CA ASN A 25 16.42 18.56 -6.39
C ASN A 25 16.18 17.07 -6.02
N TRP A 26 15.01 16.76 -5.46
CA TRP A 26 14.67 15.41 -5.01
C TRP A 26 13.51 14.85 -5.80
N ILE A 27 13.67 13.63 -6.33
CA ILE A 27 12.57 12.84 -6.88
C ILE A 27 11.91 12.13 -5.69
N ARG A 28 10.63 12.42 -5.42
CA ARG A 28 9.93 11.97 -4.21
C ARG A 28 8.79 11.03 -4.57
N TYR A 29 8.70 9.94 -3.81
CA TYR A 29 7.62 8.96 -3.91
C TYR A 29 6.67 9.14 -2.73
N HIS A 30 5.39 9.20 -3.05
CA HIS A 30 4.32 9.49 -2.10
C HIS A 30 3.27 8.39 -2.11
N VAL A 31 2.66 8.16 -0.95
CA VAL A 31 1.43 7.36 -0.80
C VAL A 31 0.40 8.19 -0.05
N GLY A 32 -0.78 8.37 -0.66
CA GLY A 32 -1.82 9.24 -0.09
C GLY A 32 -1.37 10.69 0.14
N GLY A 33 -0.42 11.19 -0.67
CA GLY A 33 0.15 12.53 -0.56
C GLY A 33 1.23 12.70 0.53
N ARG A 34 1.64 11.62 1.21
CA ARG A 34 2.76 11.66 2.18
C ARG A 34 3.99 10.95 1.59
N MET A 35 5.15 11.59 1.69
CA MET A 35 6.42 11.05 1.19
C MET A 35 6.83 9.84 2.02
N PHE A 36 7.28 8.78 1.35
CA PHE A 36 7.85 7.59 2.00
C PHE A 36 9.26 7.27 1.49
N ALA A 37 9.60 7.67 0.27
CA ALA A 37 10.95 7.52 -0.27
C ALA A 37 11.32 8.72 -1.15
N ALA A 38 12.62 8.96 -1.33
CA ALA A 38 13.12 9.95 -2.28
C ALA A 38 14.49 9.55 -2.82
N VAL A 39 14.76 9.89 -4.09
CA VAL A 39 16.12 9.91 -4.66
C VAL A 39 16.60 11.37 -4.62
N CYS A 40 17.65 11.60 -3.83
CA CYS A 40 18.25 12.92 -3.63
C CYS A 40 19.32 13.15 -4.71
N LEU A 41 19.20 14.23 -5.48
CA LEU A 41 20.12 14.54 -6.58
C LEU A 41 21.03 15.72 -6.25
N ASP A 42 22.29 15.66 -6.69
CA ASP A 42 23.23 16.77 -6.61
C ASP A 42 22.92 17.86 -7.67
N ASN A 43 23.72 18.91 -7.72
CA ASN A 43 23.57 20.00 -8.71
C ASN A 43 23.82 19.57 -10.17
N ARG A 44 24.34 18.36 -10.40
CA ARG A 44 24.55 17.75 -11.71
C ARG A 44 23.53 16.64 -11.99
N ASN A 45 22.43 16.60 -11.22
CA ASN A 45 21.39 15.58 -11.30
C ASN A 45 21.86 14.14 -11.06
N ARG A 46 22.96 13.95 -10.32
CA ARG A 46 23.44 12.62 -9.95
C ARG A 46 22.86 12.22 -8.60
N PRO A 47 22.28 11.02 -8.47
CA PRO A 47 21.85 10.49 -7.17
C PRO A 47 23.00 10.44 -6.19
N TYR A 48 22.81 10.99 -4.99
CA TYR A 48 23.78 10.87 -3.90
C TYR A 48 23.22 10.17 -2.67
N TYR A 49 21.90 10.10 -2.50
CA TYR A 49 21.23 9.26 -1.51
C TYR A 49 19.87 8.76 -2.00
N ILE A 50 19.47 7.59 -1.52
CA ILE A 50 18.08 7.12 -1.49
C ILE A 50 17.61 7.27 -0.05
N ASN A 51 16.67 8.18 0.20
CA ASN A 51 16.16 8.46 1.54
C ASN A 51 14.81 7.79 1.75
N LEU A 52 14.63 7.04 2.84
CA LEU A 52 13.39 6.33 3.15
C LEU A 52 13.10 6.33 4.66
N LYS A 53 11.84 6.07 5.03
CA LYS A 53 11.39 6.02 6.42
C LYS A 53 11.41 4.58 6.93
N LEU A 54 11.90 4.36 8.15
CA LEU A 54 11.82 3.08 8.86
C LEU A 54 11.28 3.26 10.27
N ASP A 55 10.95 2.13 10.89
CA ASP A 55 10.83 2.08 12.35
C ASP A 55 12.17 2.51 13.00
N PRO A 56 12.16 3.30 14.09
CA PRO A 56 13.38 3.78 14.72
C PRO A 56 14.36 2.68 15.15
N GLU A 57 13.86 1.57 15.71
CA GLU A 57 14.72 0.48 16.21
C GLU A 57 15.37 -0.27 15.06
N GLU A 58 14.59 -0.56 14.01
CA GLU A 58 15.09 -1.19 12.79
C GLU A 58 16.11 -0.30 12.07
N GLY A 59 15.81 1.00 11.93
CA GLY A 59 16.73 1.96 11.33
C GLY A 59 18.05 2.04 12.11
N ALA A 60 18.00 2.06 13.44
CA ALA A 60 19.20 2.05 14.28
C ALA A 60 20.02 0.77 14.10
N PHE A 61 19.36 -0.39 14.08
CA PHE A 61 20.00 -1.68 13.85
C PHE A 61 20.73 -1.73 12.50
N LEU A 62 20.04 -1.37 11.41
CA LEU A 62 20.58 -1.43 10.05
C LEU A 62 21.78 -0.51 9.84
N ARG A 63 21.77 0.69 10.42
CA ARG A 63 22.92 1.62 10.40
C ARG A 63 24.14 1.04 11.12
N GLY A 64 23.94 0.15 12.10
CA GLY A 64 25.04 -0.58 12.75
C GLY A 64 25.58 -1.75 11.91
N GLN A 65 24.78 -2.30 10.99
CA GLN A 65 25.15 -3.45 10.16
C GLN A 65 25.74 -3.05 8.80
N TYR A 66 25.27 -1.93 8.22
CA TYR A 66 25.64 -1.51 6.87
C TYR A 66 26.22 -0.10 6.89
N LYS A 67 27.49 0.03 6.48
CA LYS A 67 28.16 1.34 6.32
C LYS A 67 27.46 2.28 5.33
N ASP A 68 26.73 1.70 4.37
CA ASP A 68 26.04 2.40 3.30
C ASP A 68 24.63 2.87 3.70
N ILE A 69 24.19 2.58 4.93
CA ILE A 69 22.94 3.07 5.53
C ILE A 69 23.32 4.04 6.65
N ILE A 70 22.96 5.31 6.48
CA ILE A 70 23.29 6.39 7.42
C ILE A 70 22.01 7.09 7.91
N PRO A 71 22.08 7.90 8.99
CA PRO A 71 20.93 8.69 9.42
C PRO A 71 20.43 9.62 8.31
N GLY A 72 19.11 9.83 8.26
CA GLY A 72 18.44 10.55 7.17
C GLY A 72 19.04 11.94 6.90
N TYR A 73 19.53 12.13 5.69
CA TYR A 73 20.08 13.39 5.22
C TYR A 73 18.97 14.44 5.07
N TYR A 74 19.20 15.66 5.57
CA TYR A 74 18.21 16.76 5.66
C TYR A 74 16.82 16.37 6.23
N SER A 75 16.75 15.29 7.01
CA SER A 75 15.50 14.70 7.50
C SER A 75 15.59 14.43 9.01
N ASP A 76 14.47 14.03 9.60
CA ASP A 76 14.45 13.50 10.97
C ASP A 76 15.31 12.22 11.05
N LYS A 77 16.37 12.26 11.85
CA LYS A 77 17.40 11.20 11.92
C LYS A 77 16.95 9.96 12.69
N VAL A 78 15.79 10.04 13.35
CA VAL A 78 15.22 8.91 14.10
C VAL A 78 14.48 8.00 13.13
N HIS A 79 13.64 8.58 12.28
CA HIS A 79 12.77 7.83 11.38
C HIS A 79 13.31 7.69 9.95
N TRP A 80 14.13 8.63 9.47
CA TRP A 80 14.65 8.60 8.10
C TRP A 80 16.06 8.04 8.05
N ASN A 81 16.33 7.30 6.98
CA ASN A 81 17.61 6.67 6.69
C ASN A 81 17.98 6.96 5.25
N SER A 82 19.25 7.28 5.01
CA SER A 82 19.78 7.53 3.68
C SER A 82 20.72 6.41 3.28
N ILE A 83 20.48 5.87 2.09
CA ILE A 83 21.18 4.73 1.52
C ILE A 83 22.07 5.25 0.39
N ASN A 84 23.34 4.84 0.39
CA ASN A 84 24.27 5.16 -0.68
C ASN A 84 23.80 4.51 -2.00
N PRO A 85 23.50 5.28 -3.06
CA PRO A 85 22.95 4.78 -4.32
C PRO A 85 23.93 3.92 -5.12
N ASP A 86 25.23 3.99 -4.80
CA ASP A 86 26.30 3.19 -5.41
C ASP A 86 26.97 2.27 -4.37
N GLY A 87 26.33 2.04 -3.22
CA GLY A 87 26.83 1.20 -2.13
C GLY A 87 26.53 -0.31 -2.29
N GLU A 88 26.72 -1.04 -1.19
CA GLU A 88 26.65 -2.52 -1.16
C GLU A 88 25.42 -3.08 -0.44
N VAL A 89 24.36 -2.28 -0.25
CA VAL A 89 23.09 -2.79 0.29
C VAL A 89 22.49 -3.79 -0.73
N PRO A 90 22.20 -5.04 -0.33
CA PRO A 90 21.62 -6.02 -1.26
C PRO A 90 20.28 -5.56 -1.81
N ASP A 91 20.02 -5.85 -3.08
CA ASP A 91 18.80 -5.43 -3.78
C ASP A 91 17.52 -5.89 -3.07
N ASP A 92 17.48 -7.14 -2.61
CA ASP A 92 16.33 -7.69 -1.86
C ASP A 92 16.10 -6.96 -0.54
N LEU A 93 17.19 -6.57 0.15
CA LEU A 93 17.08 -5.76 1.35
C LEU A 93 16.52 -4.38 1.03
N LEU A 94 17.04 -3.70 0.00
CA LEU A 94 16.53 -2.38 -0.36
C LEU A 94 15.04 -2.43 -0.77
N ARG A 95 14.60 -3.47 -1.49
CA ARG A 95 13.18 -3.70 -1.80
C ARG A 95 12.36 -3.83 -0.52
N ASP A 96 12.79 -4.67 0.42
CA ASP A 96 12.12 -4.82 1.72
C ASP A 96 12.04 -3.50 2.51
N LEU A 97 13.11 -2.70 2.53
CA LEU A 97 13.11 -1.39 3.21
C LEU A 97 12.15 -0.39 2.55
N LEU A 98 12.07 -0.39 1.22
CA LEU A 98 11.11 0.43 0.48
C LEU A 98 9.66 0.01 0.76
N ASP A 99 9.41 -1.30 0.88
CA ASP A 99 8.10 -1.88 1.20
C ASP A 99 7.67 -1.55 2.62
N LYS A 100 8.59 -1.65 3.56
CA LYS A 100 8.40 -1.21 4.96
C LYS A 100 8.13 0.26 5.05
N SER A 101 8.87 1.10 4.32
CA SER A 101 8.63 2.55 4.30
C SER A 101 7.24 2.90 3.76
N TRP A 102 6.84 2.31 2.63
CA TRP A 102 5.51 2.50 2.06
C TRP A 102 4.41 2.06 3.03
N SER A 103 4.57 0.88 3.63
CA SER A 103 3.61 0.30 4.58
C SER A 103 3.50 1.15 5.85
N LEU A 104 4.62 1.62 6.39
CA LEU A 104 4.69 2.47 7.58
C LEU A 104 3.94 3.80 7.36
N VAL A 105 4.17 4.46 6.22
CA VAL A 105 3.51 5.73 5.90
C VAL A 105 2.01 5.52 5.65
N LEU A 106 1.63 4.45 4.96
CA LEU A 106 0.22 4.09 4.75
C LEU A 106 -0.49 3.76 6.09
N ALA A 107 0.17 3.03 6.98
CA ALA A 107 -0.35 2.68 8.30
C ALA A 107 -0.59 3.91 9.19
N GLY A 108 0.12 5.02 8.95
CA GLY A 108 -0.08 6.30 9.63
C GLY A 108 -1.37 7.06 9.26
N PHE A 109 -2.21 6.52 8.38
CA PHE A 109 -3.55 7.04 8.09
C PHE A 109 -4.64 6.26 8.82
N SER A 110 -5.84 6.84 8.96
CA SER A 110 -7.00 6.10 9.49
C SER A 110 -7.34 4.91 8.58
N LYS A 111 -7.89 3.84 9.15
CA LYS A 111 -8.25 2.62 8.38
C LYS A 111 -9.23 2.91 7.23
N LYS A 112 -10.13 3.89 7.40
CA LYS A 112 -11.00 4.39 6.33
C LYS A 112 -10.16 5.01 5.20
N ARG A 113 -9.26 5.93 5.55
CA ARG A 113 -8.40 6.61 4.59
C ARG A 113 -7.43 5.68 3.87
N GLN A 114 -6.92 4.65 4.55
CA GLN A 114 -6.08 3.63 3.92
C GLN A 114 -6.82 2.93 2.76
N ARG A 115 -8.07 2.49 2.98
CA ARG A 115 -8.91 1.91 1.93
C ARG A 115 -9.15 2.85 0.76
N GLU A 116 -9.42 4.13 1.04
CA GLU A 116 -9.59 5.16 0.00
C GLU A 116 -8.32 5.37 -0.84
N ILE A 117 -7.16 5.48 -0.18
CA ILE A 117 -5.86 5.65 -0.84
C ILE A 117 -5.61 4.46 -1.77
N LEU A 118 -5.82 3.23 -1.29
CA LEU A 118 -5.66 2.02 -2.09
C LEU A 118 -6.72 1.87 -3.19
N GLY A 119 -7.83 2.61 -3.10
CA GLY A 119 -8.99 2.43 -4.00
C GLY A 119 -9.67 1.06 -3.83
N LEU A 120 -9.51 0.43 -2.66
CA LEU A 120 -9.98 -0.92 -2.37
C LEU A 120 -11.05 -0.90 -1.27
N THR A 121 -12.08 -1.70 -1.45
CA THR A 121 -13.03 -2.01 -0.38
C THR A 121 -12.39 -2.91 0.68
N CYS A 122 -13.03 -3.03 1.83
CA CYS A 122 -12.59 -3.96 2.87
C CYS A 122 -12.55 -5.42 2.39
N CYS A 123 -13.27 -5.75 1.32
CA CYS A 123 -13.37 -7.09 0.76
C CYS A 123 -12.50 -7.28 -0.49
N GLY A 124 -11.64 -6.32 -0.87
CA GLY A 124 -10.68 -6.45 -1.98
C GLY A 124 -11.22 -6.05 -3.36
N THR A 125 -12.47 -5.56 -3.44
CA THR A 125 -13.04 -5.05 -4.69
C THR A 125 -12.51 -3.66 -5.00
N GLU A 126 -12.29 -3.36 -6.28
CA GLU A 126 -11.92 -2.03 -6.76
C GLU A 126 -13.17 -1.23 -7.13
N CYS A 127 -13.56 -0.26 -6.29
CA CYS A 127 -14.75 0.55 -6.56
C CYS A 127 -14.65 1.30 -7.90
N LYS A 128 -13.47 1.78 -8.26
CA LYS A 128 -13.27 2.59 -9.48
C LYS A 128 -13.51 1.83 -10.77
N THR A 129 -13.50 0.50 -10.74
CA THR A 129 -13.77 -0.35 -11.91
C THR A 129 -15.18 -0.95 -11.88
N CYS A 130 -15.99 -0.60 -10.87
CA CYS A 130 -17.35 -1.09 -10.71
C CYS A 130 -18.33 -0.12 -11.37
N SER A 131 -19.16 -0.61 -12.28
CA SER A 131 -20.19 0.19 -12.97
C SER A 131 -21.23 0.80 -12.03
N PHE A 132 -21.46 0.19 -10.87
CA PHE A 132 -22.43 0.72 -9.90
C PHE A 132 -21.89 1.87 -9.06
N TYR A 133 -20.56 2.03 -8.97
CA TYR A 133 -19.95 3.03 -8.08
C TYR A 133 -20.14 4.45 -8.61
N GLY A 134 -20.74 5.32 -7.80
CA GLY A 134 -21.07 6.70 -8.17
C GLY A 134 -22.42 6.87 -8.87
N GLU A 135 -23.06 5.78 -9.32
CA GLU A 135 -24.44 5.81 -9.84
C GLU A 135 -25.42 5.35 -8.75
N ASN A 136 -25.37 4.07 -8.39
CA ASN A 136 -26.28 3.42 -7.45
C ASN A 136 -25.57 2.96 -6.16
N CYS A 137 -24.28 3.25 -6.02
CA CYS A 137 -23.45 2.82 -4.90
C CYS A 137 -22.44 3.91 -4.52
N ASP A 138 -22.60 4.48 -3.32
CA ASP A 138 -21.63 5.42 -2.73
C ASP A 138 -20.35 4.74 -2.20
N GLY A 139 -20.32 3.40 -2.25
CA GLY A 139 -19.23 2.58 -1.73
C GLY A 139 -19.35 2.29 -0.23
N CYS A 140 -18.84 1.13 0.17
CA CYS A 140 -19.01 0.60 1.53
C CYS A 140 -18.46 1.52 2.63
N ASN A 141 -17.47 2.38 2.31
CA ASN A 141 -16.91 3.34 3.25
C ASN A 141 -17.91 4.44 3.61
N GLU A 142 -18.66 4.96 2.64
CA GLU A 142 -19.61 6.06 2.86
C GLU A 142 -20.93 5.56 3.42
N CYS A 143 -21.46 4.46 2.89
CA CYS A 143 -22.71 3.87 3.36
C CYS A 143 -22.55 2.97 4.60
N ARG A 144 -21.35 2.93 5.22
CA ARG A 144 -21.04 2.06 6.38
C ARG A 144 -21.40 0.58 6.17
N GLY A 145 -21.14 0.10 4.95
CA GLY A 145 -21.40 -1.26 4.51
C GLY A 145 -22.82 -1.54 4.03
N LYS A 146 -23.76 -0.56 4.11
CA LYS A 146 -25.14 -0.69 3.62
C LYS A 146 -25.21 -0.41 2.11
N VAL A 147 -24.46 -1.17 1.33
CA VAL A 147 -24.44 -1.09 -0.15
C VAL A 147 -25.74 -1.63 -0.73
N PHE A 148 -26.05 -1.31 -1.99
CA PHE A 148 -27.32 -1.64 -2.63
C PHE A 148 -27.68 -3.14 -2.62
N HIS A 149 -26.66 -4.01 -2.62
CA HIS A 149 -26.82 -5.47 -2.61
C HIS A 149 -26.71 -6.08 -1.19
N ALA A 150 -26.65 -5.26 -0.14
CA ALA A 150 -26.70 -5.71 1.25
C ALA A 150 -28.16 -5.85 1.72
N PRO A 151 -28.43 -6.67 2.75
CA PRO A 151 -29.78 -6.76 3.31
C PRO A 151 -30.28 -5.39 3.78
N GLU A 152 -31.57 -5.12 3.60
CA GLU A 152 -32.16 -3.82 3.88
C GLU A 152 -31.83 -3.33 5.30
N GLY A 153 -31.33 -2.08 5.38
CA GLY A 153 -30.94 -1.44 6.64
C GLY A 153 -29.68 -2.00 7.31
N LYS A 154 -29.10 -3.09 6.81
CA LYS A 154 -27.95 -3.79 7.42
C LYS A 154 -26.68 -3.64 6.58
N ALA A 155 -25.54 -3.67 7.25
CA ALA A 155 -24.26 -3.74 6.56
C ALA A 155 -24.07 -5.11 5.92
N CYS A 156 -23.38 -5.16 4.78
CA CYS A 156 -22.90 -6.40 4.18
C CYS A 156 -22.12 -7.22 5.24
N PRO A 157 -22.33 -8.55 5.32
CA PRO A 157 -21.68 -9.40 6.32
C PRO A 157 -20.15 -9.28 6.38
N ILE A 158 -19.48 -9.10 5.22
CA ILE A 158 -18.03 -8.89 5.18
C ILE A 158 -17.65 -7.57 5.87
N TYR A 159 -18.36 -6.48 5.59
CA TYR A 159 -18.08 -5.18 6.21
C TYR A 159 -18.35 -5.21 7.72
N ALA A 160 -19.47 -5.81 8.13
CA ALA A 160 -19.82 -5.96 9.53
C ALA A 160 -18.73 -6.74 10.30
N CYS A 161 -18.24 -7.84 9.72
CA CYS A 161 -17.15 -8.61 10.30
C CYS A 161 -15.82 -7.83 10.29
N CYS A 162 -15.33 -7.46 9.11
CA CYS A 162 -14.02 -6.87 8.92
C CYS A 162 -13.88 -5.51 9.62
N VAL A 163 -14.78 -4.58 9.35
CA VAL A 163 -14.62 -3.16 9.71
C VAL A 163 -15.28 -2.85 11.05
N GLN A 164 -16.48 -3.40 11.31
CA GLN A 164 -17.23 -3.07 12.52
C GLN A 164 -16.80 -3.92 13.72
N LYS A 165 -16.71 -5.25 13.56
CA LYS A 165 -16.32 -6.19 14.62
C LYS A 165 -14.80 -6.23 14.85
N HIS A 166 -14.03 -6.63 13.84
CA HIS A 166 -12.58 -6.85 13.98
C HIS A 166 -11.75 -5.57 13.82
N ARG A 167 -12.37 -4.48 13.34
CA ARG A 167 -11.71 -3.20 13.11
C ARG A 167 -10.52 -3.31 12.16
N TYR A 168 -10.47 -4.27 11.25
CA TYR A 168 -9.42 -4.36 10.25
C TYR A 168 -9.53 -3.25 9.20
N VAL A 169 -8.40 -2.97 8.54
CA VAL A 169 -8.40 -2.15 7.32
C VAL A 169 -9.18 -2.88 6.24
N ASN A 170 -8.91 -4.16 6.06
CA ASN A 170 -9.56 -5.02 5.08
C ASN A 170 -9.40 -6.49 5.51
N CYS A 171 -10.03 -7.41 4.79
CA CYS A 171 -9.99 -8.83 5.12
C CYS A 171 -8.60 -9.47 4.98
N GLY A 172 -7.63 -8.80 4.33
CA GLY A 172 -6.26 -9.30 4.20
C GLY A 172 -5.54 -9.45 5.55
N ALA A 173 -6.03 -8.78 6.60
CA ALA A 173 -5.54 -8.98 7.97
C ALA A 173 -6.15 -10.21 8.69
N CYS A 174 -6.99 -11.00 8.00
CA CYS A 174 -7.64 -12.18 8.56
C CYS A 174 -6.92 -13.45 8.10
N GLU A 175 -6.44 -14.25 9.04
CA GLU A 175 -5.77 -15.53 8.76
C GLU A 175 -6.70 -16.58 8.12
N MET A 176 -8.01 -16.43 8.32
CA MET A 176 -9.03 -17.31 7.74
C MET A 176 -9.47 -16.89 6.33
N LEU A 177 -8.83 -15.90 5.70
CA LEU A 177 -9.22 -15.44 4.36
C LEU A 177 -8.83 -16.46 3.28
N PRO A 178 -9.75 -16.87 2.37
CA PRO A 178 -11.17 -16.58 2.33
C PRO A 178 -11.98 -17.46 3.29
N CYS A 179 -12.86 -16.85 4.09
CA CYS A 179 -13.66 -17.56 5.11
C CYS A 179 -15.10 -17.83 4.66
N ASP A 180 -15.87 -18.55 5.47
CA ASP A 180 -17.26 -18.87 5.20
C ASP A 180 -18.15 -17.66 4.94
N ILE A 181 -17.83 -16.49 5.53
CA ILE A 181 -18.58 -15.26 5.27
C ILE A 181 -18.44 -14.86 3.79
N TRP A 182 -17.27 -15.03 3.18
CA TRP A 182 -17.07 -14.74 1.76
C TRP A 182 -17.89 -15.67 0.88
N ARG A 183 -17.93 -16.96 1.23
CA ARG A 183 -18.72 -17.98 0.52
C ARG A 183 -20.22 -17.73 0.64
N ALA A 184 -20.68 -17.35 1.84
CA ALA A 184 -22.08 -17.09 2.13
C ALA A 184 -22.66 -15.84 1.44
N VAL A 185 -21.81 -14.86 1.08
CA VAL A 185 -22.25 -13.62 0.38
C VAL A 185 -22.04 -13.68 -1.12
N ARG A 186 -21.79 -14.87 -1.67
CA ARG A 186 -21.71 -15.07 -3.11
C ARG A 186 -22.99 -14.58 -3.79
N ASP A 187 -22.83 -13.91 -4.93
CA ASP A 187 -23.94 -13.59 -5.81
C ASP A 187 -24.50 -14.89 -6.43
N PRO A 188 -25.78 -15.24 -6.19
CA PRO A 188 -26.40 -16.44 -6.77
C PRO A 188 -26.42 -16.45 -8.30
N ALA A 189 -26.28 -15.29 -8.95
CA ALA A 189 -26.22 -15.18 -10.40
C ALA A 189 -24.86 -15.63 -10.99
N LEU A 190 -23.80 -15.69 -10.18
CA LEU A 190 -22.48 -16.14 -10.63
C LEU A 190 -22.38 -17.67 -10.61
N SER A 191 -21.77 -18.23 -11.66
CA SER A 191 -21.30 -19.61 -11.64
C SER A 191 -20.22 -19.82 -10.56
N GLU A 192 -19.93 -21.09 -10.23
CA GLU A 192 -18.89 -21.42 -9.25
C GLU A 192 -17.52 -20.89 -9.70
N GLU A 193 -17.20 -21.10 -10.97
CA GLU A 193 -15.93 -20.69 -11.56
C GLU A 193 -15.74 -19.16 -11.54
N GLU A 194 -16.77 -18.40 -11.91
CA GLU A 194 -16.74 -16.94 -11.86
C GLU A 194 -16.58 -16.42 -10.43
N PHE A 195 -17.24 -17.07 -9.48
CA PHE A 195 -17.12 -16.71 -8.07
C PHE A 195 -15.71 -16.99 -7.53
N GLU A 196 -15.14 -18.17 -7.77
CA GLU A 196 -13.77 -18.48 -7.34
C GLU A 196 -12.75 -17.51 -7.96
N ARG A 197 -12.90 -17.21 -9.26
CA ARG A 197 -12.05 -16.21 -9.92
C ARG A 197 -12.16 -14.82 -9.28
N SER A 198 -13.37 -14.41 -8.90
CA SER A 198 -13.59 -13.15 -8.18
C SER A 198 -12.90 -13.15 -6.80
N VAL A 199 -12.95 -14.28 -6.09
CA VAL A 199 -12.29 -14.45 -4.79
C VAL A 199 -10.78 -14.35 -4.94
N GLU A 200 -10.18 -15.02 -5.91
CA GLU A 200 -8.73 -14.94 -6.19
C GLU A 200 -8.26 -13.51 -6.50
N ILE A 201 -9.00 -12.80 -7.37
CA ILE A 201 -8.69 -11.40 -7.71
C ILE A 201 -8.72 -10.52 -6.47
N ARG A 202 -9.76 -10.69 -5.64
CA ARG A 202 -9.94 -9.88 -4.42
C ARG A 202 -8.88 -10.21 -3.38
N ILE A 203 -8.49 -11.48 -3.22
CA ILE A 203 -7.37 -11.87 -2.34
C ILE A 203 -6.08 -11.22 -2.85
N ARG A 204 -5.77 -11.33 -4.14
CA ARG A 204 -4.59 -10.69 -4.74
C ARG A 204 -4.55 -9.19 -4.47
N ASN A 205 -5.69 -8.52 -4.59
CA ASN A 205 -5.81 -7.09 -4.28
C ASN A 205 -5.53 -6.79 -2.79
N LEU A 206 -5.88 -7.69 -1.89
CA LEU A 206 -5.66 -7.55 -0.45
C LEU A 206 -4.21 -7.89 -0.03
N SER A 207 -3.54 -8.81 -0.74
CA SER A 207 -2.23 -9.35 -0.38
C SER A 207 -1.03 -8.45 -0.72
N GLY A 208 -1.19 -7.40 -1.52
CA GLY A 208 -0.11 -6.44 -1.73
C GLY A 208 -0.15 -5.80 -3.10
N GLY A 209 -0.08 -4.47 -3.10
CA GLY A 209 0.02 -3.68 -4.32
C GLY A 209 1.41 -3.79 -4.95
N VAL A 210 1.84 -4.96 -5.37
CA VAL A 210 2.85 -5.13 -6.42
C VAL A 210 2.18 -6.04 -7.44
N LYS A 211 1.87 -5.49 -8.62
CA LYS A 211 1.45 -6.32 -9.74
C LYS A 211 2.67 -7.18 -10.10
N ASN A 212 2.69 -8.43 -9.67
CA ASN A 212 3.60 -9.40 -10.27
C ASN A 212 3.21 -9.53 -11.75
N GLY A 213 3.94 -8.85 -12.61
CA GLY A 213 3.92 -9.08 -14.04
C GLY A 213 4.46 -10.48 -14.28
N ILE A 214 3.61 -11.32 -14.88
CA ILE A 214 4.08 -12.41 -15.74
C ILE A 214 4.55 -11.76 -17.03
#